data_AF-A0A318TQ05-F1
#
_entry.id   AF-A0A318TQ05-F1
#
_cell.length_a   1.000
_cell.length_b   1.000
_cell.length_c   1.000
_cell.angle_alpha   90.00
_cell.angle_beta   90.00
_cell.angle_gamma   90.00
#
_symmetry.space_group_name_H-M   'P 1'
#
loop_
_entity.id
_entity.type
_entity.pdbx_description
1 polymer ?
#
loop_
_entity_poly.entity_id
_entity_poly.type
_entity_poly.pdbx_seq_one_letter_code
_entity_poly.pdbx_strand_id
1 'polypeptide(L)'
;MRRTDYSGKRGSNAGNDYHELWAALRALELIAPGSDLVQLTVEGVRADDTADMEDSIWDGVDAAFYFGSYVDTIESIELVQFKYSGCDPDKP
;
A
#
# COMPACT_ATOMS: atom_id res chain seq x y z
N MET A 1 -29.94 21.77 -0.02
CA MET A 1 -29.82 20.39 0.49
C MET A 1 -28.38 19.95 0.21
N ARG A 2 -27.52 19.92 1.24
CA ARG A 2 -26.13 19.43 1.08
C ARG A 2 -26.24 17.94 0.76
N ARG A 3 -25.85 17.56 -0.45
CA ARG A 3 -25.69 16.15 -0.82
C ARG A 3 -24.52 15.64 0.00
N THR A 4 -24.79 14.81 1.00
CA THR A 4 -23.75 14.12 1.76
C THR A 4 -22.97 13.30 0.74
N ASP A 5 -21.73 13.72 0.48
CA ASP A 5 -20.77 12.93 -0.28
C ASP A 5 -20.46 11.71 0.57
N TYR A 6 -20.94 10.55 0.13
CA TYR A 6 -20.45 9.29 0.67
C TYR A 6 -19.05 9.14 0.12
N SER A 7 -18.06 9.66 0.85
CA SER A 7 -16.62 9.50 0.63
C SER A 7 -16.20 8.02 0.73
N GLY A 8 -16.84 7.13 -0.04
CA GLY A 8 -16.66 5.68 -0.09
C GLY A 8 -16.91 4.91 1.20
N LYS A 9 -17.27 5.56 2.32
CA LYS A 9 -17.38 4.90 3.63
C LYS A 9 -18.68 4.11 3.77
N ARG A 10 -18.68 2.93 3.16
CA ARG A 10 -19.09 1.63 3.75
C ARG A 10 -18.68 0.51 2.78
N GLY A 11 -17.41 0.53 2.36
CA GLY A 11 -16.77 -0.70 1.91
C GLY A 11 -16.77 -1.67 3.08
N SER A 12 -17.22 -2.90 2.87
CA SER A 12 -17.10 -3.99 3.85
C SER A 12 -15.70 -3.97 4.48
N ASN A 13 -15.61 -4.00 5.82
CA ASN A 13 -14.32 -4.09 6.53
C ASN A 13 -13.45 -5.27 6.05
N ALA A 14 -14.02 -6.25 5.34
CA ALA A 14 -13.29 -7.38 4.77
C ALA A 14 -12.15 -6.98 3.81
N GLY A 15 -12.27 -5.85 3.10
CA GLY A 15 -11.16 -5.35 2.28
C GLY A 15 -9.96 -4.90 3.13
N ASN A 16 -10.22 -4.37 4.33
CA ASN A 16 -9.20 -3.90 5.25
C ASN A 16 -8.41 -5.08 5.84
N ASP A 17 -9.11 -6.11 6.33
CA ASP A 17 -8.46 -7.31 6.89
C ASP A 17 -7.56 -8.01 5.86
N TYR A 18 -7.96 -8.02 4.59
CA TYR A 18 -7.14 -8.53 3.50
C TYR A 18 -5.89 -7.69 3.28
N HIS A 19 -6.00 -6.35 3.22
CA HIS A 19 -4.84 -5.47 3.04
C HIS A 19 -3.83 -5.63 4.20
N GLU A 20 -4.32 -5.65 5.44
CA GLU A 20 -3.49 -5.81 6.63
C GLU A 20 -2.77 -7.16 6.63
N LEU A 21 -3.49 -8.26 6.37
CA LEU A 21 -2.88 -9.59 6.33
C LEU A 21 -1.89 -9.73 5.16
N TRP A 22 -2.24 -9.20 3.99
CA TRP A 22 -1.35 -9.21 2.82
C TRP A 22 -0.07 -8.44 3.11
N ALA A 23 -0.16 -7.23 3.68
CA ALA A 23 1.00 -6.41 4.02
C ALA A 23 1.88 -7.09 5.08
N ALA A 24 1.26 -7.70 6.11
CA ALA A 24 1.98 -8.43 7.15
C ALA A 24 2.73 -9.65 6.59
N LEU A 25 2.12 -10.40 5.68
CA LEU A 25 2.79 -11.54 5.02
C LEU A 25 3.96 -11.06 4.15
N ARG A 26 3.79 -9.97 3.41
CA ARG A 26 4.88 -9.37 2.62
C ARG A 26 6.03 -8.87 3.50
N ALA A 27 5.74 -8.37 4.70
CA ALA A 27 6.79 -7.95 5.64
C ALA A 27 7.71 -9.08 6.10
N LEU A 28 7.26 -10.34 6.06
CA LEU A 28 8.13 -11.49 6.37
C LEU A 28 9.28 -11.65 5.37
N GLU A 29 9.16 -11.10 4.16
CA GLU A 29 10.24 -11.11 3.16
C GLU A 29 11.43 -10.25 3.56
N LEU A 30 11.26 -9.28 4.47
CA LEU A 30 12.38 -8.50 5.02
C LEU A 30 13.40 -9.37 5.78
N ILE A 31 12.96 -10.53 6.28
CA ILE A 31 13.80 -11.45 7.06
C ILE A 31 14.04 -12.78 6.34
N ALA A 32 13.50 -12.93 5.13
CA ALA A 32 13.67 -14.15 4.35
C ALA A 32 15.10 -14.24 3.79
N PRO A 33 15.80 -15.38 3.95
CA PRO A 33 17.13 -15.55 3.38
C PRO A 33 17.13 -15.36 1.86
N GLY A 34 18.03 -14.52 1.35
CA GLY A 34 18.17 -14.24 -0.08
C GLY A 34 17.08 -13.34 -0.67
N SER A 35 16.27 -12.70 0.18
CA SER A 35 15.37 -11.63 -0.24
C SER A 35 16.15 -10.35 -0.50
N ASP A 36 15.85 -9.69 -1.61
CA ASP A 36 16.35 -8.35 -1.91
C ASP A 36 15.43 -7.26 -1.33
N LEU A 37 14.34 -7.63 -0.64
CA LEU A 37 13.47 -6.65 0.02
C LEU A 37 14.15 -6.12 1.28
N VAL A 38 14.51 -4.83 1.28
CA VAL A 38 15.26 -4.19 2.38
C VAL A 38 14.40 -3.24 3.21
N GLN A 39 13.32 -2.70 2.65
CA GLN A 39 12.39 -1.82 3.34
C GLN A 39 10.99 -1.90 2.72
N LEU A 40 9.96 -1.61 3.51
CA LEU A 40 8.60 -1.37 3.01
C LEU A 40 7.90 -0.26 3.79
N THR A 41 6.91 0.36 3.17
CA THR A 41 5.93 1.24 3.82
C THR A 41 4.53 0.68 3.66
N VAL A 42 3.68 0.94 4.65
CA VAL A 42 2.23 0.69 4.58
C VAL A 42 1.58 2.06 4.62
N GLU A 43 0.79 2.39 3.60
CA GLU A 43 0.30 3.73 3.27
C GLU A 43 1.43 4.71 2.88
N GLY A 44 1.46 5.09 1.61
CA GLY A 44 2.42 6.04 1.06
C GLY A 44 3.80 5.45 0.80
N VAL A 45 4.78 6.34 0.66
CA VAL A 45 6.20 6.03 0.39
C VAL A 45 7.09 6.60 1.51
N ARG A 46 8.39 6.28 1.51
CA ARG A 46 9.37 6.80 2.48
C ARG A 46 9.45 8.33 2.39
N ALA A 47 9.50 9.00 3.55
CA ALA A 47 9.52 10.47 3.63
C ALA A 47 10.66 11.13 2.84
N ASP A 48 11.84 10.50 2.78
CA ASP A 48 12.97 11.01 2.01
C ASP A 48 12.67 11.04 0.50
N ASP A 49 11.75 10.21 0.02
CA ASP A 49 11.33 10.17 -1.38
C ASP A 49 10.20 11.18 -1.67
N THR A 50 9.63 11.84 -0.65
CA THR A 50 8.56 12.84 -0.78
C THR A 50 8.98 14.26 -0.42
N ALA A 51 10.22 14.48 0.03
CA ALA A 51 10.66 15.73 0.65
C ALA A 51 10.37 17.02 -0.15
N ASP A 52 10.33 16.94 -1.48
CA ASP A 52 10.07 18.06 -2.40
C ASP A 52 8.76 17.92 -3.21
N MET A 53 7.87 17.01 -2.80
CA MET A 53 6.63 16.68 -3.51
C MET A 53 5.40 16.92 -2.64
N GLU A 54 4.26 17.22 -3.26
CA GLU A 54 2.99 17.30 -2.54
C GLU A 54 2.57 15.90 -2.07
N ASP A 55 2.22 15.76 -0.79
CA ASP A 55 1.79 14.47 -0.19
C ASP A 55 0.68 13.80 -1.00
N SER A 56 -0.24 14.60 -1.58
CA SER A 56 -1.38 14.10 -2.35
C SER A 56 -1.01 13.31 -3.61
N ILE A 57 0.24 13.40 -4.08
CA ILE A 57 0.73 12.59 -5.20
C ILE A 57 0.81 11.11 -4.82
N TRP A 58 1.00 10.82 -3.53
CA TRP A 58 1.22 9.48 -3.00
C TRP A 58 -0.02 8.88 -2.32
N ASP A 59 -1.13 9.62 -2.25
CA ASP A 59 -2.42 9.18 -1.65
C ASP A 59 -2.97 7.89 -2.26
N GLY A 60 -2.52 7.51 -3.47
CA GLY A 60 -2.92 6.28 -4.14
C GLY A 60 -2.04 5.06 -3.83
N VAL A 61 -0.97 5.21 -3.05
CA VAL A 61 -0.04 4.14 -2.72
C VAL A 61 -0.46 3.52 -1.40
N ASP A 62 -0.99 2.30 -1.43
CA ASP A 62 -1.36 1.56 -0.23
C ASP A 62 -0.14 0.86 0.41
N ALA A 63 0.88 0.54 -0.38
CA ALA A 63 2.18 0.07 0.11
C ALA A 63 3.30 0.36 -0.89
N ALA A 64 4.52 0.53 -0.40
CA ALA A 64 5.72 0.57 -1.24
C ALA A 64 6.76 -0.45 -0.77
N PHE A 65 7.39 -1.14 -1.71
CA PHE A 65 8.42 -2.14 -1.46
C PHE A 65 9.74 -1.69 -2.08
N TYR A 66 10.79 -1.70 -1.28
CA TYR A 66 12.11 -1.19 -1.64
C TYR A 66 13.07 -2.36 -1.75
N PHE A 67 13.61 -2.58 -2.93
CA PHE A 67 14.51 -3.68 -3.22
C PHE A 67 15.93 -3.19 -3.44
N GLY A 68 16.89 -3.97 -2.95
CA GLY A 68 18.31 -3.71 -3.15
C GLY A 68 19.19 -4.55 -2.23
N SER A 69 20.49 -4.32 -2.31
CA SER A 69 21.44 -5.05 -1.47
C SER A 69 21.40 -4.64 0.01
N TYR A 70 21.10 -3.38 0.28
CA TYR A 70 21.07 -2.78 1.62
C TYR A 70 20.05 -1.63 1.66
N VAL A 71 19.63 -1.20 2.86
CA VAL A 71 18.66 -0.11 3.08
C VAL A 71 19.09 1.24 2.49
N ASP A 72 20.39 1.46 2.26
CA ASP A 72 20.97 2.66 1.66
C ASP A 72 21.20 2.52 0.14
N THR A 73 21.02 1.33 -0.41
CA THR A 73 21.30 1.00 -1.82
C THR A 73 20.04 0.41 -2.45
N ILE A 74 19.07 1.27 -2.73
CA ILE A 74 17.81 0.88 -3.37
C ILE A 74 18.01 0.82 -4.89
N GLU A 75 17.67 -0.32 -5.48
CA GLU A 75 17.78 -0.61 -6.90
C GLU A 75 16.43 -0.51 -7.62
N SER A 76 15.34 -0.83 -6.92
CA SER A 76 13.97 -0.67 -7.45
C SER A 76 12.95 -0.44 -6.33
N ILE A 77 11.82 0.16 -6.72
CA ILE A 77 10.68 0.40 -5.85
C ILE A 77 9.42 -0.10 -6.55
N GLU A 78 8.64 -0.94 -5.87
CA GLU A 78 7.31 -1.34 -6.30
C GLU A 78 6.25 -0.58 -5.51
N LEU A 79 5.38 0.15 -6.21
CA LEU A 79 4.25 0.85 -5.62
C LEU A 79 2.97 0.05 -5.83
N VAL A 80 2.26 -0.25 -4.75
CA VAL A 80 1.07 -1.08 -4.76
C VAL A 80 -0.15 -0.23 -4.47
N GLN A 81 -1.17 -0.39 -5.32
CA GLN A 81 -2.51 0.13 -5.09
C GLN A 81 -3.53 -1.01 -5.15
N PHE A 82 -4.24 -1.22 -4.06
CA PHE A 82 -5.38 -2.10 -4.02
C PHE A 82 -6.62 -1.41 -4.59
N LYS A 83 -7.38 -2.18 -5.38
CA LYS A 83 -8.70 -1.75 -5.82
C LYS A 83 -9.74 -2.47 -4.96
N TYR A 84 -10.59 -1.69 -4.29
CA TYR A 84 -11.82 -2.23 -3.73
C TYR A 84 -12.71 -2.74 -4.86
N SER A 85 -12.74 -4.06 -5.07
CA SER A 85 -13.83 -4.68 -5.81
C SER A 85 -14.99 -4.87 -4.85
N GLY A 86 -15.95 -3.95 -4.90
CA GLY A 86 -17.26 -4.20 -4.33
C GLY A 86 -17.96 -5.23 -5.19
N CYS A 87 -17.63 -6.52 -5.06
CA CYS A 87 -18.53 -7.56 -5.51
C CYS A 87 -19.84 -7.34 -4.76
N ASP A 88 -20.84 -6.86 -5.48
CA ASP A 88 -22.23 -6.92 -5.08
C ASP A 88 -22.56 -8.42 -5.01
N PRO A 89 -22.69 -9.03 -3.81
CA PRO A 89 -22.89 -10.47 -3.69
C PRO A 89 -24.21 -10.93 -4.34
N ASP A 90 -25.07 -9.98 -4.74
CA ASP A 90 -26.37 -10.21 -5.36
C ASP A 90 -26.43 -9.85 -6.86
N LYS A 91 -25.31 -9.51 -7.52
CA LYS A 91 -25.27 -9.34 -9.00
C LYS A 91 -24.20 -10.22 -9.65
N PRO A 92 -24.56 -11.06 -10.66
CA PRO A 92 -23.58 -11.79 -11.47
C PRO A 92 -22.73 -10.85 -12.33
#